data_AF-A0A2M6VIM8-F1
#
_entry.id   AF-A0A2M6VIM8-F1
#
_cell.length_a   1.000
_cell.length_b   1.000
_cell.length_c   1.000
_cell.angle_alpha   90.00
_cell.angle_beta   90.00
_cell.angle_gamma   90.00
#
_symmetry.space_group_name_H-M   'P 1'
#
loop_
_entity.id
_entity.type
_entity.pdbx_description
1 polymer ?
#
loop_
_entity_poly.entity_id
_entity_poly.type
_entity_poly.pdbx_seq_one_letter_code
_entity_poly.pdbx_strand_id
1 'polypeptide(L)'
;MVVMVFGNVVLRYGFNSGISISDEMSRYCFIWLTYLGAMVAMREKGHLGVDTLVRRLSLGGKKLCFFLSEVMMLGCNVLFFWGTWKMHDLQVTNISVVVGISMIWIYGIGYVTAGVMAVMNLHQLGLLLTGRLKEEDLVMVVESEDSVVLDDVTPKETPPMAMNPEVRGRA
;
A
#
# COMPACT_ATOMS: atom_id res chain seq x y z
N MET A 1 4.25 14.64 -10.11
CA MET A 1 3.30 14.37 -11.21
C MET A 1 2.27 15.50 -11.37
N VAL A 2 1.35 15.71 -10.42
CA VAL A 2 0.25 16.69 -10.56
C VAL A 2 0.75 18.10 -10.90
N VAL A 3 1.74 18.60 -10.16
CA VAL A 3 2.32 19.94 -10.39
C VAL A 3 2.94 20.08 -11.78
N MET A 4 3.62 19.04 -12.28
CA MET A 4 4.23 19.05 -13.62
C MET A 4 3.16 19.13 -14.71
N VAL A 5 2.17 18.23 -14.68
CA VAL A 5 1.09 18.20 -15.68
C VAL A 5 0.25 19.48 -15.64
N PHE A 6 -0.14 19.91 -14.44
CA PHE A 6 -0.92 21.13 -14.27
C PHE A 6 -0.15 22.37 -14.70
N GLY A 7 1.14 22.47 -14.31
CA GLY A 7 2.02 23.55 -14.75
C GLY A 7 2.15 23.60 -16.27
N ASN A 8 2.30 22.45 -16.94
CA ASN A 8 2.38 22.37 -18.40
C ASN A 8 1.08 22.86 -19.08
N VAL A 9 -0.09 22.54 -18.52
CA VAL A 9 -1.39 23.04 -18.99
C VAL A 9 -1.47 24.56 -18.86
N VAL A 10 -1.15 25.11 -17.69
CA VAL A 10 -1.18 26.56 -17.45
C VAL A 10 -0.22 27.30 -18.39
N LEU A 11 0.99 26.75 -18.60
CA LEU A 11 1.97 27.35 -19.50
C LEU A 11 1.47 27.36 -20.95
N ARG A 12 0.89 26.24 -21.39
CA ARG A 12 0.41 26.08 -22.76
C ARG A 12 -0.78 26.98 -23.08
N TYR A 13 -1.73 27.11 -22.16
CA TYR A 13 -2.95 27.91 -22.39
C TYR A 13 -2.80 29.38 -21.97
N GLY A 14 -1.96 29.68 -20.96
CA GLY A 14 -1.74 31.04 -20.45
C GLY A 14 -0.59 31.78 -21.11
N PHE A 15 0.47 31.07 -21.51
CA PHE A 15 1.71 31.67 -22.05
C PHE A 15 2.05 31.18 -23.47
N ASN A 16 1.18 30.36 -24.08
CA ASN A 16 1.36 29.76 -25.40
C ASN A 16 2.71 29.01 -25.56
N SER A 17 3.25 28.49 -24.45
CA SER A 17 4.54 27.79 -24.38
C SER A 17 4.39 26.51 -23.56
N GLY A 18 4.98 25.41 -23.98
CA GLY A 18 4.83 24.10 -23.33
C GLY A 18 6.16 23.46 -22.97
N ILE A 19 6.18 22.66 -21.90
CA ILE A 19 7.35 21.90 -21.46
C ILE A 19 7.14 20.42 -21.84
N SER A 20 7.69 20.01 -22.98
CA SER A 20 7.57 18.62 -23.48
C SER A 20 8.11 17.56 -22.52
N ILE A 21 9.07 17.94 -21.65
CA ILE A 21 9.65 17.07 -20.62
C ILE A 21 8.63 16.65 -19.55
N SER A 22 7.59 17.47 -19.34
CA SER A 22 6.57 17.24 -18.32
C SER A 22 5.77 15.97 -18.58
N ASP A 23 5.50 15.66 -19.85
CA ASP A 23 4.70 14.49 -20.22
C ASP A 23 5.47 13.17 -20.01
N GLU A 24 6.79 13.20 -20.21
CA GLU A 24 7.65 12.04 -19.94
C GLU A 24 7.95 11.89 -18.44
N MET A 25 8.31 12.98 -17.74
CA MET A 25 8.62 12.93 -16.31
C MET A 25 7.41 12.60 -15.43
N SER A 26 6.20 13.05 -15.80
CA SER A 26 4.99 12.73 -15.06
C SER A 26 4.69 11.22 -15.07
N ARG A 27 4.95 10.54 -16.19
CA ARG A 27 4.84 9.08 -16.31
C ARG A 27 5.87 8.36 -15.44
N TYR A 28 7.10 8.88 -15.37
CA TYR A 28 8.13 8.31 -14.48
C TYR A 28 7.79 8.46 -13.01
N CYS A 29 7.30 9.64 -12.59
CA CYS A 29 6.79 9.81 -11.23
C CYS A 29 5.64 8.84 -10.93
N PHE A 30 4.75 8.60 -11.90
CA PHE A 30 3.64 7.67 -11.71
C PHE A 30 4.12 6.23 -11.49
N ILE A 31 5.11 5.76 -12.27
CA ILE A 31 5.74 4.44 -12.05
C ILE A 31 6.26 4.32 -10.61
N TRP A 32 7.00 5.33 -10.14
CA TRP A 32 7.52 5.37 -8.77
C TRP A 32 6.40 5.31 -7.72
N LEU A 33 5.32 6.07 -7.92
CA LEU A 33 4.16 6.06 -7.02
C LEU A 33 3.46 4.70 -6.99
N THR A 34 3.31 4.02 -8.13
CA THR A 34 2.69 2.68 -8.18
C THR A 34 3.49 1.66 -7.37
N TYR A 35 4.82 1.68 -7.50
CA TYR A 35 5.69 0.79 -6.72
C TYR A 35 5.68 1.11 -5.23
N LEU A 36 5.66 2.39 -4.86
CA LEU A 36 5.47 2.81 -3.46
C LEU A 36 4.12 2.34 -2.91
N GLY A 37 3.06 2.50 -3.69
CA GLY A 37 1.71 2.02 -3.35
C GLY A 37 1.68 0.50 -3.16
N ALA A 38 2.37 -0.26 -4.01
CA ALA A 38 2.47 -1.71 -3.87
C ALA A 38 3.16 -2.11 -2.55
N MET A 39 4.24 -1.41 -2.15
CA MET A 39 4.92 -1.66 -0.87
C MET A 39 4.00 -1.37 0.32
N VAL A 40 3.21 -0.29 0.27
CA VAL A 40 2.23 0.05 1.32
C VAL A 40 1.11 -0.98 1.37
N ALA A 41 0.54 -1.36 0.22
CA ALA A 41 -0.50 -2.38 0.14
C ALA A 41 -0.04 -3.73 0.69
N MET A 42 1.22 -4.10 0.45
CA MET A 42 1.78 -5.34 1.00
C MET A 42 1.94 -5.27 2.52
N ARG A 43 2.28 -4.09 3.07
CA ARG A 43 2.29 -3.86 4.53
C ARG A 43 0.90 -3.96 5.16
N GLU A 44 -0.14 -3.54 4.43
CA GLU A 44 -1.54 -3.64 4.88
C GLU A 44 -2.09 -5.07 4.81
N LYS A 45 -1.30 -6.05 4.32
CA LYS A 45 -1.58 -7.50 4.36
C LYS A 45 -2.95 -7.89 3.79
N GLY A 46 -3.39 -7.24 2.71
CA GLY A 46 -4.69 -7.53 2.07
C GLY A 46 -4.73 -8.86 1.28
N HIS A 47 -4.77 -10.01 1.97
CA HIS A 47 -5.08 -11.32 1.36
C HIS A 47 -6.57 -11.68 1.55
N LEU A 48 -7.45 -10.75 1.18
CA LEU A 48 -8.91 -10.76 1.35
C LEU A 48 -9.61 -12.11 1.03
N GLY A 49 -9.08 -12.90 0.10
CA GLY A 49 -9.70 -14.18 -0.32
C GLY A 49 -9.38 -15.38 0.57
N VAL A 50 -8.26 -15.38 1.29
CA VAL A 50 -7.78 -16.55 2.04
C VAL A 50 -8.22 -16.50 3.51
N ASP A 51 -8.38 -15.29 4.07
CA ASP A 51 -8.77 -15.09 5.47
C ASP A 51 -10.09 -15.78 5.85
N THR A 52 -11.13 -15.70 5.00
CA THR A 52 -12.45 -16.30 5.31
C THR A 52 -12.39 -17.83 5.42
N LEU A 53 -11.57 -18.48 4.59
CA LEU A 53 -11.36 -19.93 4.64
C LEU A 53 -10.48 -20.31 5.85
N VAL A 54 -9.41 -19.55 6.09
CA VAL A 54 -8.47 -19.76 7.20
C VAL A 54 -9.14 -19.57 8.56
N ARG A 55 -10.13 -18.67 8.68
CA ARG A 55 -10.93 -18.47 9.91
C ARG A 55 -11.58 -19.77 10.41
N ARG A 56 -11.94 -20.70 9.52
CA ARG A 56 -12.59 -21.98 9.87
C ARG A 56 -11.61 -23.11 10.22
N LEU A 57 -10.30 -22.92 10.05
CA LEU A 57 -9.29 -23.94 10.34
C LEU A 57 -8.88 -23.93 11.82
N SER A 58 -8.37 -25.07 12.31
CA SER A 58 -7.70 -25.15 13.61
C SER A 58 -6.38 -24.37 13.61
N LEU A 59 -5.84 -24.06 14.79
CA LEU A 59 -4.66 -23.20 14.94
C LEU A 59 -3.44 -23.67 14.13
N GLY A 60 -3.22 -24.98 14.06
CA GLY A 60 -2.14 -25.55 13.24
C GLY A 60 -2.36 -25.34 11.74
N GLY A 61 -3.60 -25.47 11.27
CA GLY A 61 -3.96 -25.22 9.88
C GLY A 61 -3.81 -23.75 9.49
N LYS A 62 -4.16 -22.82 10.39
CA LYS A 62 -3.92 -21.38 10.19
C LYS A 62 -2.44 -21.06 10.01
N LYS A 63 -1.59 -21.60 10.89
CA LYS A 63 -0.14 -21.41 10.82
C LYS A 63 0.46 -21.99 9.54
N LEU A 64 0.02 -23.18 9.11
CA LEU A 64 0.51 -23.79 7.87
C LEU A 64 0.09 -22.98 6.64
N CYS A 65 -1.15 -22.50 6.60
CA CYS A 65 -1.65 -21.68 5.48
C CYS A 65 -0.91 -20.34 5.41
N PHE A 66 -0.70 -19.69 6.55
CA PHE A 66 0.09 -18.47 6.63
C PHE A 66 1.55 -18.69 6.19
N PHE A 67 2.19 -19.77 6.66
CA PHE A 67 3.54 -20.15 6.23
C PHE A 67 3.62 -20.35 4.70
N LEU A 68 2.67 -21.10 4.13
CA LEU A 68 2.64 -21.35 2.69
C LEU A 68 2.44 -20.06 1.90
N SER A 69 1.54 -19.19 2.36
CA SER A 69 1.29 -17.88 1.73
C SER A 69 2.56 -17.04 1.69
N GLU A 70 3.26 -16.93 2.83
CA GLU A 70 4.51 -16.15 2.90
C GLU A 70 5.63 -16.74 2.06
N VAL A 71 5.76 -18.07 2.03
CA VAL A 71 6.75 -18.74 1.16
C VAL A 71 6.44 -18.50 -0.32
N MET A 72 5.16 -18.59 -0.72
CA MET A 72 4.75 -18.31 -2.10
C MET A 72 4.99 -16.84 -2.46
N MET A 73 4.66 -15.91 -1.56
CA MET A 73 4.86 -14.49 -1.79
C MET A 73 6.35 -14.12 -1.85
N LEU A 74 7.19 -14.72 -1.00
CA LEU A 74 8.64 -14.60 -1.09
C LEU A 74 9.16 -15.14 -2.42
N GLY A 75 8.64 -16.27 -2.90
CA GLY A 75 8.94 -16.83 -4.22
C GLY A 75 8.61 -15.88 -5.37
N CYS A 76 7.41 -15.28 -5.36
CA CYS A 76 7.02 -14.25 -6.35
C CYS A 76 7.97 -13.05 -6.31
N ASN A 77 8.37 -12.62 -5.12
CA ASN A 77 9.26 -11.49 -4.94
C ASN A 77 10.69 -11.77 -5.46
N VAL A 78 11.22 -12.98 -5.24
CA VAL A 78 12.49 -13.41 -5.84
C VAL A 78 12.40 -13.45 -7.35
N LEU A 79 11.30 -13.98 -7.91
CA LEU A 79 11.07 -14.01 -9.35
C LEU A 79 11.02 -12.59 -9.94
N PHE A 80 10.36 -11.67 -9.25
CA PHE A 80 10.28 -10.26 -9.64
C PHE A 80 11.66 -9.58 -9.61
N PHE A 81 12.47 -9.81 -8.56
CA PHE A 81 13.85 -9.34 -8.49
C PHE A 81 14.69 -9.88 -9.65
N TRP A 82 14.59 -11.18 -9.93
CA TRP A 82 15.32 -11.82 -11.02
C TRP A 82 14.91 -11.30 -12.40
N GLY A 83 13.61 -11.07 -12.62
CA GLY A 83 13.11 -10.43 -13.83
C GLY A 83 13.67 -9.02 -14.00
N THR A 84 13.73 -8.24 -12.91
CA THR A 84 14.33 -6.89 -12.91
C THR A 84 15.82 -6.96 -13.25
N TRP A 85 16.55 -7.92 -12.66
CA TRP A 85 17.96 -8.17 -12.95
C TRP A 85 18.22 -8.50 -14.41
N LYS A 86 17.42 -9.40 -15.00
CA LYS A 86 17.57 -9.78 -16.40
C LYS A 86 17.35 -8.61 -17.36
N MET A 87 16.50 -7.65 -16.98
CA MET A 87 16.26 -6.44 -17.76
C MET A 87 17.32 -5.35 -17.53
N HIS A 88 18.22 -5.48 -16.55
CA HIS A 88 19.17 -4.44 -16.15
C HIS A 88 19.94 -3.84 -17.32
N ASP A 89 20.65 -4.67 -18.08
CA ASP A 89 21.55 -4.23 -19.14
C ASP A 89 20.81 -3.51 -20.26
N LEU A 90 19.59 -3.95 -20.57
CA LEU A 90 18.71 -3.30 -21.53
C LEU A 90 18.28 -1.91 -21.05
N GLN A 91 18.10 -1.72 -19.74
CA GLN A 91 17.62 -0.44 -19.20
C GLN A 91 18.74 0.56 -18.96
N VAL A 92 19.96 0.08 -18.67
CA VAL A 92 21.14 0.95 -18.57
C VAL A 92 21.45 1.57 -19.92
N THR A 93 21.38 0.79 -20.99
CA THR A 93 21.70 1.22 -22.36
C THR A 93 20.57 2.00 -23.03
N ASN A 94 19.34 1.88 -22.55
CA ASN A 94 18.20 2.61 -23.07
C ASN A 94 18.09 4.00 -22.45
N ILE A 95 18.16 5.03 -23.30
CA ILE A 95 18.10 6.45 -22.92
C ILE A 95 16.76 7.03 -23.36
N SER A 96 16.13 7.84 -22.51
CA SER A 96 14.86 8.49 -22.86
C SER A 96 15.03 9.52 -23.97
N VAL A 97 14.03 9.62 -24.83
CA VAL A 97 14.08 10.45 -26.04
C VAL A 97 13.94 11.94 -25.69
N VAL A 98 13.18 12.28 -24.65
CA VAL A 98 12.90 13.68 -24.30
C VAL A 98 13.75 14.16 -23.13
N VAL A 99 13.81 13.38 -22.05
CA VAL A 99 14.56 13.73 -20.83
C VAL A 99 16.06 13.39 -20.94
N GLY A 100 16.45 12.43 -21.78
CA GLY A 100 17.86 12.06 -21.99
C GLY A 100 18.50 11.29 -20.83
N ILE A 101 17.68 10.77 -19.89
CA ILE A 101 18.16 9.96 -18.76
C ILE A 101 18.09 8.47 -19.07
N SER A 102 18.98 7.68 -18.47
CA SER A 102 18.94 6.22 -18.57
C SER A 102 17.70 5.66 -17.88
N MET A 103 17.04 4.70 -18.54
CA MET A 103 15.79 4.07 -18.06
C MET A 103 15.96 3.31 -16.76
N ILE A 104 17.20 2.94 -16.41
CA ILE A 104 17.51 2.26 -15.15
C ILE A 104 17.07 3.07 -13.93
N TRP A 105 17.07 4.41 -13.98
CA TRP A 105 16.63 5.24 -12.85
C TRP A 105 15.12 5.16 -12.63
N ILE A 106 14.35 4.86 -13.66
CA ILE A 106 12.89 4.81 -13.60
C ILE A 106 12.45 3.42 -13.17
N TYR A 107 12.97 2.40 -13.84
CA TYR A 107 12.54 1.03 -13.63
C TYR A 107 13.40 0.26 -12.61
N GLY A 108 14.57 0.78 -12.24
CA GLY A 108 15.42 0.23 -11.18
C GLY A 108 14.79 0.30 -9.79
N ILE A 109 13.73 1.09 -9.60
CA ILE A 109 12.91 1.03 -8.38
C ILE A 109 12.34 -0.38 -8.14
N GLY A 110 12.24 -1.23 -9.17
CA GLY A 110 11.91 -2.65 -9.03
C GLY A 110 12.83 -3.38 -8.04
N TYR A 111 14.13 -3.06 -8.01
CA TYR A 111 15.06 -3.64 -7.03
C TYR A 111 14.74 -3.24 -5.60
N VAL A 112 14.43 -1.96 -5.39
CA VAL A 112 14.08 -1.41 -4.08
C VAL A 112 12.78 -2.03 -3.59
N THR A 113 11.76 -2.06 -4.46
CA THR A 113 10.45 -2.64 -4.17
C THR A 113 10.60 -4.11 -3.79
N ALA A 114 11.30 -4.88 -4.63
CA ALA A 114 11.54 -6.29 -4.36
C ALA A 114 12.32 -6.50 -3.06
N GLY A 115 13.36 -5.71 -2.80
CA GLY A 115 14.15 -5.81 -1.58
C GLY A 115 13.31 -5.55 -0.32
N VAL A 116 12.57 -4.44 -0.31
CA VAL A 116 11.70 -4.06 0.82
C VAL A 116 10.62 -5.12 1.05
N MET A 117 9.97 -5.58 0.00
CA MET A 117 8.97 -6.63 0.09
C MET A 117 9.55 -7.96 0.59
N ALA A 118 10.74 -8.35 0.14
CA ALA A 118 11.43 -9.54 0.65
C ALA A 118 11.67 -9.44 2.15
N VAL A 119 12.17 -8.30 2.62
CA VAL A 119 12.45 -8.07 4.05
C VAL A 119 11.16 -8.15 4.87
N MET A 120 10.05 -7.58 4.38
CA MET A 120 8.75 -7.69 5.04
C MET A 120 8.29 -9.15 5.18
N ASN A 121 8.31 -9.92 4.10
CA ASN A 121 7.90 -11.33 4.11
C ASN A 121 8.83 -12.20 4.98
N LEU A 122 10.15 -11.98 4.90
CA LEU A 122 11.13 -12.67 5.75
C LEU A 122 10.94 -12.37 7.24
N HIS A 123 10.60 -11.13 7.58
CA HIS A 123 10.30 -10.75 8.96
C HIS A 123 9.04 -11.48 9.49
N GLN A 124 7.97 -11.57 8.69
CA GLN A 124 6.78 -12.34 9.05
C GLN A 124 7.08 -13.84 9.21
N LEU A 125 7.87 -14.40 8.29
CA LEU A 125 8.29 -15.79 8.35
C LEU A 125 9.14 -16.09 9.59
N GLY A 126 10.06 -15.18 9.95
CA GLY A 126 10.87 -15.28 11.16
C GLY A 126 10.06 -15.20 12.45
N LEU A 127 9.06 -14.31 12.50
CA LEU A 127 8.12 -14.23 13.63
C LEU A 127 7.28 -15.51 13.77
N LEU A 128 6.89 -16.13 12.64
CA LEU A 128 6.14 -17.38 12.63
C LEU A 128 7.00 -18.54 13.16
N LEU A 129 8.24 -18.66 12.70
CA LEU A 129 9.19 -19.71 13.09
C LEU A 129 9.61 -19.59 14.57
N THR A 130 9.73 -18.37 15.09
CA THR A 130 10.05 -18.12 16.50
C THR A 130 8.83 -18.30 17.43
N GLY A 131 7.65 -18.63 16.88
CA GLY A 131 6.43 -18.86 17.64
C GLY A 131 5.87 -17.61 18.33
N ARG A 132 6.34 -16.41 17.93
CA ARG A 132 5.93 -15.12 18.51
C ARG A 132 4.71 -14.52 17.81
N LEU A 133 4.20 -15.14 16.74
CA LEU A 133 2.94 -14.73 16.13
C LEU A 133 1.77 -15.02 17.07
N LYS A 134 1.06 -13.98 17.49
CA LYS A 134 -0.21 -14.15 18.19
C LYS A 134 -1.31 -14.53 17.21
N GLU A 135 -2.36 -15.16 17.72
CA GLU A 135 -3.49 -15.65 16.91
C GLU A 135 -4.27 -14.52 16.23
N GLU A 136 -4.18 -13.29 16.76
CA GLU A 136 -4.73 -12.06 16.18
C GLU A 136 -4.07 -11.67 14.86
N ASP A 137 -2.77 -11.95 14.67
CA ASP A 137 -2.06 -11.68 13.41
C ASP A 137 -2.39 -12.69 12.29
N LEU A 138 -3.00 -13.83 12.64
CA LEU A 138 -3.39 -14.91 11.71
C LEU A 138 -4.75 -14.64 11.04
N VAL A 139 -5.47 -13.60 11.49
CA VAL A 139 -6.77 -13.19 10.95
C VAL A 139 -6.77 -11.66 10.86
N MET A 140 -6.09 -11.13 9.85
CA MET A 140 -5.81 -9.69 9.73
C MET A 140 -6.54 -9.11 8.53
N VAL A 141 -7.86 -9.00 8.64
CA VAL A 141 -8.64 -8.04 7.86
C VAL A 141 -9.71 -7.46 8.80
N VAL A 142 -9.44 -6.25 9.30
CA VAL A 142 -10.49 -5.32 9.72
C VAL A 142 -11.06 -4.77 8.43
N GLU A 143 -12.32 -5.08 8.15
CA GLU A 143 -13.04 -4.48 7.03
C GLU A 143 -13.04 -2.96 7.24
N SER A 144 -12.36 -2.21 6.37
CA SER A 144 -12.38 -0.75 6.38
C SER A 144 -13.81 -0.20 6.14
N GLU A 145 -14.70 -1.00 5.57
CA GLU A 145 -16.13 -0.66 5.40
C GLU A 145 -16.91 -0.63 6.72
N ASP A 146 -16.55 -1.46 7.72
CA ASP A 146 -17.25 -1.51 9.01
C ASP A 146 -16.98 -0.25 9.87
N SER A 147 -15.85 0.41 9.66
CA SER A 147 -15.50 1.63 10.41
C SER A 147 -16.36 2.84 10.06
N VAL A 148 -16.93 2.88 8.85
CA VAL A 148 -17.76 4.01 8.39
C VAL A 148 -19.21 3.88 8.85
N VAL A 149 -19.69 2.64 9.06
CA VAL A 149 -21.09 2.39 9.44
C VAL A 149 -21.33 2.62 10.95
N LEU A 150 -20.33 2.46 11.81
CA LEU A 150 -20.51 2.61 13.27
C LEU A 150 -20.62 4.07 13.74
N ASP A 151 -20.06 5.03 12.99
CA ASP A 151 -20.21 6.45 13.30
C ASP A 151 -21.61 6.99 12.99
N ASP A 152 -22.36 6.34 12.07
CA ASP A 152 -23.71 6.77 11.67
C ASP A 152 -24.83 6.11 12.49
N VAL A 153 -24.51 5.04 13.24
CA VAL A 153 -25.49 4.23 13.99
C VAL A 153 -25.41 4.44 15.50
N THR A 154 -24.45 5.20 16.03
CA THR A 154 -24.50 5.61 17.44
C THR A 154 -25.34 6.87 17.58
N PRO A 155 -26.52 6.83 18.24
CA PRO A 155 -27.13 8.05 18.71
C PRO A 155 -26.11 8.66 19.66
N LYS A 156 -25.63 9.88 19.37
CA LYS A 156 -24.97 10.73 20.35
C LYS A 156 -25.81 10.64 21.62
N GLU A 157 -25.31 9.94 22.64
CA GLU A 157 -25.88 10.01 23.97
C GLU A 157 -25.85 11.49 24.34
N THR A 158 -27.00 12.15 24.22
CA THR A 158 -27.20 13.45 24.79
C THR A 158 -26.84 13.32 26.26
N PRO A 159 -25.85 14.08 26.76
CA PRO A 159 -25.50 14.04 28.17
C PRO A 159 -26.79 14.27 28.98
N PRO A 160 -26.99 13.55 30.11
CA PRO A 160 -28.20 13.68 30.89
C PRO A 160 -28.41 15.17 31.17
N MET A 161 -29.50 15.70 30.63
CA MET A 161 -29.90 17.08 30.80
C MET A 161 -29.92 17.34 32.30
N ALA A 162 -28.88 18.01 32.80
CA ALA A 162 -28.77 18.38 34.20
C ALA A 162 -29.99 19.23 34.51
N MET A 163 -30.92 18.64 35.27
CA MET A 163 -32.14 19.29 35.71
C MET A 163 -31.71 20.53 36.51
N ASN A 164 -31.95 21.70 35.95
CA ASN A 164 -31.63 22.98 36.57
C ASN A 164 -32.39 23.08 37.91
N PRO A 165 -31.70 23.25 39.06
CA PRO A 165 -32.35 23.34 40.38
C PRO A 165 -33.20 24.61 40.58
N GLU A 166 -33.27 25.53 39.61
CA GLU A 166 -33.97 26.82 39.77
C GLU A 166 -35.51 26.79 39.68
N VAL A 167 -36.16 25.63 39.47
CA VAL A 167 -37.64 25.57 39.38
C VAL A 167 -38.31 25.18 40.70
N ARG A 168 -37.57 25.04 41.82
CA ARG A 168 -38.13 24.71 43.14
C ARG A 168 -38.35 25.93 44.03
N GLY A 169 -38.78 27.07 43.47
CA GLY A 169 -38.78 28.30 44.25
C GLY A 169 -39.59 29.48 43.75
N ARG A 170 -40.67 29.31 42.99
CA ARG A 170 -41.71 30.36 42.85
C ARG A 170 -43.10 29.75 42.68
N ALA A 171 -43.92 29.98 43.72
CA ALA A 171 -45.38 30.13 43.75
C ALA A 171 -46.25 29.18 42.92
#